data_AF-A0A3D4RZZ6-F1
#
_entry.id   AF-A0A3D4RZZ6-F1
#
_cell.length_a   1.000
_cell.length_b   1.000
_cell.length_c   1.000
_cell.angle_alpha   90.00
_cell.angle_beta   90.00
_cell.angle_gamma   90.00
#
_symmetry.space_group_name_H-M   'P 1'
#
loop_
_entity.id
_entity.type
_entity.pdbx_description
1 polymer ?
#
loop_
_entity_poly.entity_id
_entity_poly.type
_entity_poly.pdbx_seq_one_letter_code
_entity_poly.pdbx_strand_id
1 'polypeptide(L)'
;MLVERQQAENFPVIAAVAKRVGVVLFSGDEEGPRSDHEAIVTRKPKGRRLTVATSGRRFGTNIVSAVAGKGTFQFMLHAGRMTVVVV
;
A
#
# COMPACT_ATOMS: atom_id res chain seq x y z
N MET A 1 6.64 -21.32 -5.51
CA MET A 1 5.97 -20.52 -4.47
C MET A 1 4.53 -20.19 -4.88
N LEU A 2 3.67 -19.81 -3.92
CA LEU A 2 2.27 -19.41 -4.20
C LEU A 2 2.16 -18.25 -5.20
N VAL A 3 3.06 -17.27 -5.11
CA VAL A 3 3.07 -16.08 -5.98
C VAL A 3 3.37 -16.44 -7.44
N GLU A 4 4.40 -17.25 -7.67
CA GLU A 4 4.78 -17.71 -9.02
C GLU A 4 3.62 -18.47 -9.68
N ARG A 5 2.95 -19.33 -8.90
CA ARG A 5 1.77 -20.07 -9.37
C ARG A 5 0.60 -19.14 -9.73
N GLN A 6 0.30 -18.16 -8.89
CA GLN A 6 -0.75 -17.18 -9.16
C GLN A 6 -0.46 -16.37 -10.43
N GLN A 7 0.79 -15.96 -10.63
CA GLN A 7 1.22 -15.23 -11.82
C GLN A 7 1.17 -16.09 -13.10
N ALA A 8 1.53 -17.38 -13.01
CA ALA A 8 1.58 -18.26 -14.16
C ALA A 8 0.20 -18.82 -14.57
N GLU A 9 -0.65 -19.16 -13.59
CA GLU A 9 -1.91 -19.88 -13.84
C GLU A 9 -3.13 -18.96 -13.85
N ASN A 10 -3.32 -18.17 -12.80
CA ASN A 10 -4.60 -17.49 -12.54
C ASN A 10 -4.66 -16.08 -13.13
N PHE A 11 -3.58 -15.31 -12.97
CA PHE A 11 -3.55 -13.93 -13.45
C PHE A 11 -3.79 -13.80 -14.97
N PRO A 12 -3.21 -14.64 -15.85
CA PRO A 12 -3.43 -14.54 -17.29
C PRO A 12 -4.89 -14.75 -17.67
N VAL A 13 -5.60 -15.65 -16.98
CA VAL A 13 -7.02 -15.93 -17.20
C VAL A 13 -7.87 -14.70 -16.85
N ILE A 14 -7.64 -14.12 -15.68
CA ILE A 14 -8.38 -12.93 -15.21
C ILE A 14 -8.07 -11.72 -16.11
N ALA A 15 -6.82 -11.53 -16.50
CA ALA A 15 -6.41 -10.47 -17.40
C ALA A 15 -7.04 -10.60 -18.80
N ALA A 16 -7.16 -11.82 -19.33
CA ALA A 16 -7.83 -12.08 -20.61
C ALA A 16 -9.32 -11.74 -20.56
N VAL A 17 -10.01 -12.08 -19.46
CA VAL A 17 -11.41 -11.70 -19.24
C VAL A 17 -11.55 -10.19 -19.13
N ALA A 18 -10.70 -9.52 -18.34
CA ALA A 18 -10.72 -8.07 -18.20
C ALA A 18 -10.54 -7.37 -19.55
N LYS A 19 -9.59 -7.85 -20.38
CA LYS A 19 -9.37 -7.35 -21.74
C LYS A 19 -10.59 -7.57 -22.65
N ARG A 20 -11.24 -8.73 -22.56
CA ARG A 20 -12.42 -9.06 -23.37
C ARG A 20 -13.63 -8.18 -23.02
N VAL A 21 -13.81 -7.86 -21.74
CA VAL A 21 -14.93 -7.04 -21.25
C VAL A 21 -14.61 -5.53 -21.29
N GLY A 22 -13.35 -5.17 -21.54
CA GLY A 22 -12.93 -3.77 -21.63
C GLY A 22 -12.83 -3.08 -20.26
N VAL A 23 -12.59 -3.84 -19.19
CA VAL A 23 -12.50 -3.32 -17.81
C VAL A 23 -11.04 -3.21 -17.36
N VAL A 24 -10.79 -2.33 -16.40
CA VAL A 24 -9.48 -2.17 -15.76
C VAL A 24 -9.38 -3.10 -14.57
N LEU A 25 -8.35 -3.95 -14.55
CA LEU A 25 -8.06 -4.84 -13.43
C LEU A 25 -7.13 -4.14 -12.43
N PHE A 26 -7.60 -3.98 -11.20
CA PHE A 26 -6.82 -3.45 -10.09
C PHE A 26 -6.34 -4.57 -9.17
N SER A 27 -5.10 -4.46 -8.70
CA SER A 27 -4.60 -5.13 -7.51
C SER A 27 -4.69 -4.15 -6.36
N GLY A 28 -5.36 -4.53 -5.26
CA GLY A 28 -5.53 -3.65 -4.10
C GLY A 28 -5.03 -4.29 -2.81
N ASP A 29 -4.62 -3.44 -1.88
CA ASP A 29 -4.15 -3.84 -0.54
C ASP A 29 -4.39 -2.74 0.49
N GLU A 30 -4.33 -3.11 1.78
CA GLU A 30 -4.44 -2.22 2.93
C GLU A 30 -3.10 -2.11 3.68
N GLU A 31 -2.70 -0.88 3.99
CA GLU A 31 -1.54 -0.59 4.84
C GLU A 31 -1.97 0.25 6.05
N GLY A 32 -1.35 0.01 7.22
CA GLY A 32 -1.56 0.80 8.43
C GLY A 32 -0.34 1.66 8.81
N PRO A 33 0.00 2.72 8.04
CA PRO A 33 1.14 3.56 8.36
C PRO A 33 0.93 4.38 9.62
N ARG A 34 2.05 4.65 10.29
CA ARG A 34 2.12 5.54 11.45
C ARG A 34 2.70 6.87 11.04
N SER A 35 2.34 7.93 11.75
CA SER A 35 2.84 9.29 11.49
C SER A 35 4.37 9.41 11.60
N ASP A 36 5.03 8.45 12.24
CA ASP A 36 6.50 8.34 12.37
C ASP A 36 7.09 7.17 11.56
N HIS A 37 6.31 6.55 10.65
CA HIS A 37 6.73 5.36 9.91
C HIS A 37 7.78 5.64 8.83
N GLU A 38 7.94 6.90 8.43
CA GLU A 38 9.13 7.36 7.72
C GLU A 38 10.23 7.63 8.75
N ALA A 39 10.93 6.58 9.19
CA ALA A 39 12.19 6.76 9.91
C ALA A 39 13.16 7.39 8.92
N ILE A 40 13.18 8.73 8.92
CA ILE A 40 14.11 9.62 8.23
C ILE A 40 15.43 8.89 8.12
N VAL A 41 15.90 8.63 6.89
CA VAL A 41 17.23 8.06 6.67
C VAL A 41 18.25 9.07 7.19
N THR A 42 18.58 8.96 8.47
CA THR A 42 19.52 9.86 9.13
C THR A 42 20.94 9.36 8.88
N ARG A 43 21.51 9.71 7.73
CA ARG A 43 22.96 9.64 7.57
C ARG A 43 23.59 10.73 8.43
N LYS A 44 24.21 10.33 9.54
CA LYS A 44 25.03 11.21 10.38
C LYS A 44 26.52 10.89 10.17
N PRO A 45 27.41 11.90 10.20
CA PRO A 45 28.84 11.67 10.25
C PRO A 45 29.22 10.77 11.42
N LYS A 46 30.21 9.88 11.22
CA LYS A 46 30.72 8.99 12.28
C LYS A 46 31.15 9.83 13.49
N GLY A 47 30.68 9.45 14.68
CA GLY A 47 31.02 10.12 15.94
C GLY A 47 30.09 11.25 16.38
N ARG A 48 29.05 11.62 15.61
CA ARG A 48 28.02 12.57 16.08
C ARG A 48 26.72 11.87 16.48
N ARG A 49 26.18 12.24 17.64
CA ARG A 49 24.81 11.89 18.04
C ARG A 49 23.85 12.82 17.28
N LEU A 50 22.83 12.24 16.69
CA LEU A 50 21.78 13.00 16.03
C LEU A 50 20.55 13.01 16.94
N THR A 51 20.05 14.19 17.26
CA THR A 51 18.79 14.38 17.96
C THR A 51 17.77 14.81 16.90
N VAL A 52 16.76 13.97 16.65
CA VAL A 52 15.66 14.30 15.75
C VAL A 52 14.55 14.93 16.60
N ALA A 53 14.18 16.16 16.29
CA ALA A 53 13.00 16.76 16.88
C ALA A 53 11.76 16.02 16.34
N THR A 54 10.92 15.54 17.25
CA THR A 54 9.61 14.96 16.92
C THR A 54 8.54 15.79 17.61
N SER A 55 7.37 15.91 16.99
CA SER A 55 6.22 16.60 17.58
C SER A 55 5.64 15.86 18.80
N GLY A 56 6.02 14.60 19.02
CA GLY A 56 5.47 13.74 20.08
C GLY A 56 4.03 13.29 19.85
N ARG A 57 3.31 13.89 18.88
CA ARG A 57 1.94 13.51 18.48
C ARG A 57 2.00 12.33 17.55
N ARG A 58 1.69 11.15 18.10
CA ARG A 58 1.63 9.88 17.36
C ARG A 58 0.19 9.56 16.99
N PHE A 59 -0.03 9.24 15.72
CA PHE A 59 -1.30 8.68 15.25
C PHE A 59 -1.04 7.66 14.14
N GLY A 60 -1.92 6.68 14.04
CA GLY A 60 -1.98 5.76 12.91
C GLY A 60 -3.08 6.18 11.95
N THR A 61 -2.92 5.85 10.68
CA THR A 61 -3.98 5.90 9.67
C THR A 61 -3.96 4.58 8.91
N ASN A 62 -5.08 4.20 8.32
CA ASN A 62 -5.10 3.13 7.33
C ASN A 62 -5.12 3.76 5.93
N ILE A 63 -4.50 3.08 4.99
CA ILE A 63 -4.49 3.42 3.58
C ILE A 63 -5.00 2.21 2.82
N VAL A 64 -6.00 2.42 1.98
CA VAL A 64 -6.38 1.45 0.95
C VAL A 64 -5.79 1.93 -0.35
N SER A 65 -5.07 1.06 -1.05
CA SER A 65 -4.50 1.38 -2.35
C SER A 65 -4.96 0.38 -3.40
N ALA A 66 -5.07 0.84 -4.64
CA ALA A 66 -5.41 0.03 -5.79
C ALA A 66 -4.54 0.47 -6.98
N VAL A 67 -3.80 -0.48 -7.54
CA VAL A 67 -2.87 -0.26 -8.66
C VAL A 67 -3.32 -1.08 -9.87
N ALA A 68 -3.30 -0.47 -11.05
CA ALA A 68 -3.49 -1.20 -12.30
C ALA A 68 -2.30 -0.98 -13.24
N GLY A 69 -2.25 -1.77 -14.32
CA GLY A 69 -1.26 -1.56 -15.38
C GLY A 69 -1.31 -0.14 -15.94
N LYS A 70 -0.18 0.32 -16.52
CA LYS A 70 -0.02 1.64 -17.16
C LYS A 70 -0.17 2.85 -16.22
N GLY A 71 0.18 2.70 -14.95
CA GLY A 71 0.31 3.83 -14.02
C GLY A 71 -1.00 4.32 -13.39
N THR A 72 -2.08 3.55 -13.52
CA THR A 72 -3.33 3.89 -12.82
C THR A 72 -3.19 3.54 -11.35
N PHE A 73 -3.43 4.52 -10.48
CA PHE A 73 -3.29 4.38 -9.04
C PHE A 73 -4.42 5.13 -8.36
N GLN A 74 -5.10 4.46 -7.43
CA GLN A 74 -6.10 5.06 -6.56
C GLN A 74 -5.76 4.73 -5.11
N PHE A 75 -6.03 5.67 -4.21
CA PHE A 75 -5.85 5.44 -2.79
C PHE A 75 -6.87 6.22 -1.96
N MET A 76 -7.10 5.74 -0.75
CA MET A 76 -7.95 6.37 0.25
C MET A 76 -7.27 6.32 1.61
N LEU A 77 -7.33 7.42 2.35
CA LEU A 77 -6.96 7.44 3.76
C LEU A 77 -8.20 7.20 4.62
N HIS A 78 -8.10 6.28 5.57
CA HIS A 78 -9.14 5.96 6.54
C HIS A 78 -8.63 6.19 7.95
N ALA A 79 -9.35 7.02 8.71
CA ALA A 79 -9.05 7.25 10.11
C ALA A 79 -9.64 6.12 10.97
N GLY A 80 -8.77 5.35 11.62
CA GLY A 80 -9.17 4.26 12.50
C GLY A 80 -9.20 2.90 11.80
N ARG A 81 -9.94 1.94 12.37
CA ARG A 81 -9.96 0.55 11.90
C ARG A 81 -10.89 0.40 10.70
N MET A 82 -10.45 -0.28 9.64
CA MET A 82 -11.37 -0.74 8.60
C MET A 82 -12.29 -1.81 9.16
N THR A 83 -13.60 -1.64 8.95
CA THR A 83 -14.63 -2.58 9.37
C THR A 83 -15.47 -2.95 8.17
N VAL A 84 -15.98 -4.17 8.16
CA VAL A 84 -16.96 -4.58 7.16
C VAL A 84 -18.33 -4.08 7.61
N VAL A 85 -19.08 -3.43 6.71
CA VAL A 85 -20.51 -3.21 6.91
C VAL A 85 -21.22 -4.38 6.23
N VAL A 86 -21.76 -5.30 7.02
CA VAL A 86 -22.63 -6.37 6.50
C VAL A 86 -24.04 -5.80 6.45
N VAL A 87 -24.58 -5.60 5.23
CA VAL A 87 -25.97 -5.17 4.99
C VAL A 87 -26.79 -6.37 4.55
#